data_AF-D8RVU2-F1
#
_entry.id   AF-D8RVU2-F1
#
_cell.length_a   1.000
_cell.length_b   1.000
_cell.length_c   1.000
_cell.angle_alpha   90.00
_cell.angle_beta   90.00
_cell.angle_gamma   90.00
#
_symmetry.space_group_name_H-M   'P 1'
#
loop_
_entity.id
_entity.type
_entity.pdbx_description
1 polymer ?
#
loop_
_entity_poly.entity_id
_entity_poly.type
_entity_poly.pdbx_seq_one_letter_code
_entity_poly.pdbx_strand_id
1 'polypeptide(L)'
;MVESTSKNYFYKCEQLKSIRQDLTVYEVHARAALEAGDLAEYNQCQTQLKTLYSEGISGCCNEFTAYSLLYIIFQNGSNRDLLSSIARLTPEAREDEAVKHSLAVRGAVALGNYIMFFRLYKTAPNLNFYLMGKDLFSSKFRKAVLTRKPTLPLEVIARMLGFTNGAQADKDVLDECEEWVKAHGGQVVVDSASSERQFDAKASAATLFMPEPEDAVAHGDANLAVNDFLTRSAQA
;
A
#
# COMPACT_ATOMS: atom_id res chain seq x y z
N MET A 1 11.94 -0.67 -28.93
CA MET A 1 12.47 -2.02 -28.64
C MET A 1 12.40 -2.25 -27.13
N VAL A 2 11.31 -2.79 -26.58
CA VAL A 2 11.28 -3.37 -25.21
C VAL A 2 10.19 -4.45 -25.18
N GLU A 3 10.41 -5.55 -25.90
CA GLU A 3 9.73 -6.85 -25.65
C GLU A 3 10.52 -7.67 -24.60
N SER A 4 11.39 -7.02 -23.83
CA SER A 4 12.45 -7.65 -23.02
C SER A 4 12.15 -7.75 -21.52
N THR A 5 10.97 -7.37 -21.03
CA THR A 5 10.71 -7.26 -19.57
C THR A 5 10.30 -8.58 -18.92
N SER A 6 9.37 -9.35 -19.49
CA SER A 6 8.91 -10.60 -18.83
C SER A 6 9.90 -11.76 -18.97
N LYS A 7 10.46 -11.98 -20.18
CA LYS A 7 11.45 -13.04 -20.41
C LYS A 7 12.71 -12.87 -19.56
N ASN A 8 13.12 -11.62 -19.32
CA ASN A 8 14.28 -11.32 -18.48
C ASN A 8 13.95 -11.53 -16.99
N TYR A 9 12.75 -11.19 -16.52
CA TYR A 9 12.29 -11.53 -15.17
C TYR A 9 12.26 -13.04 -14.93
N PHE A 10 11.61 -13.82 -15.80
CA PHE A 10 11.54 -15.28 -15.63
C PHE A 10 12.94 -15.93 -15.66
N TYR A 11 13.83 -15.45 -16.53
CA TYR A 11 15.21 -15.90 -16.54
C TYR A 11 15.92 -15.62 -15.19
N LYS A 12 15.78 -14.41 -14.64
CA LYS A 12 16.33 -14.07 -13.31
C LYS A 12 15.71 -14.93 -12.21
N CYS A 13 14.42 -15.20 -12.24
CA CYS A 13 13.76 -16.09 -11.29
C CYS A 13 14.35 -17.50 -11.34
N GLU A 14 14.57 -18.07 -12.52
CA GLU A 14 15.19 -19.39 -12.67
C GLU A 14 16.65 -19.39 -12.17
N GLN A 15 17.42 -18.33 -12.46
CA GLN A 15 18.77 -18.17 -11.92
C GLN A 15 18.75 -18.13 -10.39
N LEU A 16 17.91 -17.29 -9.79
CA LEU A 16 17.79 -17.19 -8.34
C LEU A 16 17.31 -18.50 -7.71
N LYS A 17 16.39 -19.24 -8.35
CA LYS A 17 15.96 -20.58 -7.91
C LYS A 17 17.12 -21.57 -7.87
N SER A 18 18.02 -21.51 -8.86
CA SER A 18 19.18 -22.41 -8.93
C SER A 18 20.20 -22.18 -7.81
N ILE A 19 20.22 -20.98 -7.21
CA ILE A 19 21.15 -20.60 -6.13
C ILE A 19 20.45 -20.37 -4.77
N ARG A 20 19.20 -20.83 -4.58
CA ARG A 20 18.41 -20.69 -3.32
C ARG A 20 19.00 -21.52 -2.17
N GLN A 21 20.16 -21.11 -1.68
CA GLN A 21 20.85 -21.75 -0.55
C GLN A 21 20.89 -20.85 0.68
N ASP A 22 21.03 -19.53 0.48
CA ASP A 22 21.23 -18.57 1.57
C ASP A 22 20.13 -17.51 1.67
N LEU A 23 20.01 -16.92 2.86
CA LEU A 23 19.02 -15.89 3.20
C LEU A 23 18.97 -14.74 2.19
N THR A 24 20.13 -14.21 1.79
CA THR A 24 20.23 -13.05 0.90
C THR A 24 19.63 -13.32 -0.48
N VAL A 25 19.73 -14.56 -0.99
CA VAL A 25 19.10 -14.96 -2.24
C VAL A 25 17.57 -14.91 -2.12
N TYR A 26 17.03 -15.38 -1.00
CA TYR A 26 15.58 -15.32 -0.76
C TYR A 26 15.09 -13.87 -0.62
N GLU A 27 15.85 -13.00 0.02
CA GLU A 27 15.50 -11.59 0.15
C GLU A 27 15.49 -10.89 -1.23
N VAL A 28 16.55 -11.07 -2.02
CA VAL A 28 16.63 -10.50 -3.38
C VAL A 28 15.52 -11.04 -4.27
N HIS A 29 15.24 -12.34 -4.21
CA HIS A 29 14.15 -12.95 -4.99
C HIS A 29 12.79 -12.40 -4.58
N ALA A 30 12.51 -12.31 -3.28
CA ALA A 30 11.24 -11.80 -2.80
C ALA A 30 11.01 -10.34 -3.25
N ARG A 31 12.04 -9.49 -3.21
CA ARG A 31 11.97 -8.10 -3.70
C ARG A 31 11.71 -8.06 -5.21
N ALA A 32 12.44 -8.86 -6.00
CA ALA A 32 12.23 -8.97 -7.44
C ALA A 32 10.80 -9.43 -7.81
N ALA A 33 10.26 -10.37 -7.04
CA ALA A 33 8.90 -10.87 -7.23
C ALA A 33 7.85 -9.79 -6.91
N LEU A 34 8.05 -8.97 -5.87
CA LEU A 34 7.18 -7.84 -5.56
C LEU A 34 7.18 -6.80 -6.69
N GLU A 35 8.35 -6.44 -7.21
CA GLU A 35 8.48 -5.50 -8.33
C GLU A 35 7.79 -5.99 -9.61
N ALA A 36 7.85 -7.31 -9.86
CA ALA A 36 7.18 -7.95 -11.00
C ALA A 36 5.68 -8.21 -10.77
N GLY A 37 5.16 -7.96 -9.57
CA GLY A 37 3.78 -8.29 -9.19
C GLY A 37 3.51 -9.80 -9.06
N ASP A 38 4.55 -10.63 -8.97
CA ASP A 38 4.47 -12.08 -8.83
C ASP A 38 4.29 -12.47 -7.36
N LEU A 39 3.06 -12.29 -6.89
CA LEU A 39 2.71 -12.59 -5.50
C LEU A 39 2.88 -14.08 -5.14
N ALA A 40 2.82 -14.98 -6.14
CA ALA A 40 3.01 -16.41 -5.91
C ALA A 40 4.47 -16.72 -5.56
N GLU A 41 5.43 -16.23 -6.33
CA GLU A 41 6.87 -16.37 -6.01
C GLU A 41 7.25 -15.62 -4.74
N TYR A 42 6.71 -14.42 -4.52
CA TYR A 42 6.92 -13.69 -3.27
C TYR A 42 6.50 -14.52 -2.05
N ASN A 43 5.31 -15.14 -2.07
CA ASN A 43 4.84 -15.97 -0.95
C ASN A 43 5.71 -17.20 -0.69
N GLN A 44 6.23 -17.82 -1.75
CA GLN A 44 7.18 -18.92 -1.62
C GLN A 44 8.45 -18.45 -0.91
N CYS A 45 9.03 -17.32 -1.35
CA CYS A 45 10.21 -16.76 -0.71
C CYS A 45 9.93 -16.33 0.73
N GLN A 46 8.77 -15.72 1.00
CA GLN A 46 8.37 -15.28 2.33
C GLN A 46 8.26 -16.46 3.32
N THR A 47 7.76 -17.61 2.88
CA THR A 47 7.67 -18.81 3.74
C THR A 47 9.06 -19.27 4.18
N GLN A 48 10.02 -19.28 3.26
CA GLN A 48 11.41 -19.65 3.55
C GLN A 48 12.12 -18.61 4.42
N LEU A 49 11.93 -17.31 4.14
CA LEU A 49 12.48 -16.22 4.96
C LEU A 49 12.00 -16.30 6.41
N LYS A 50 10.72 -16.62 6.65
CA LYS A 50 10.20 -16.81 8.01
C LYS A 50 10.93 -17.92 8.77
N THR A 51 11.22 -19.04 8.11
CA THR A 51 11.99 -20.15 8.71
C THR A 51 13.42 -19.69 9.02
N LEU A 52 14.11 -19.10 8.05
CA LEU A 52 15.51 -18.69 8.21
C LEU A 52 15.69 -17.60 9.29
N TYR A 53 14.76 -16.64 9.39
CA TYR A 53 14.77 -15.66 10.48
C TYR A 53 14.50 -16.30 11.85
N SER A 54 13.67 -17.35 11.92
CA SER A 54 13.42 -18.07 13.17
C SER A 54 14.62 -18.86 13.67
N GLU A 55 15.56 -19.19 12.77
CA GLU A 55 16.84 -19.81 13.08
C GLU A 55 17.89 -18.79 13.60
N GLY A 56 17.54 -17.51 13.66
CA GLY A 56 18.39 -16.44 14.18
C GLY A 56 19.38 -15.87 13.16
N ILE A 57 19.20 -16.15 11.87
CA ILE A 57 20.04 -15.61 10.81
C ILE A 57 19.71 -14.11 10.63
N SER A 58 20.74 -13.27 10.72
CA SER A 58 20.61 -11.82 10.58
C SER A 58 20.32 -11.43 9.12
N GLY A 59 19.32 -10.58 8.92
CA GLY A 59 18.96 -10.01 7.62
C GLY A 59 17.93 -8.90 7.77
N CYS A 60 17.17 -8.63 6.71
CA CYS A 60 16.17 -7.56 6.64
C CYS A 60 14.83 -7.95 7.29
N CYS A 61 14.87 -8.50 8.50
CA CYS A 61 13.71 -9.08 9.20
C CYS A 61 12.51 -8.12 9.29
N ASN A 62 12.76 -6.85 9.63
CA ASN A 62 11.70 -5.85 9.83
C ASN A 62 11.02 -5.45 8.52
N GLU A 63 11.79 -5.32 7.43
CA GLU A 63 11.28 -5.06 6.09
C GLU A 63 10.32 -6.17 5.65
N PHE A 64 10.75 -7.43 5.74
CA PHE A 64 9.92 -8.58 5.36
C PHE A 64 8.73 -8.81 6.32
N THR A 65 8.86 -8.38 7.57
CA THR A 65 7.75 -8.33 8.52
C THR A 65 6.71 -7.30 8.07
N ALA A 66 7.14 -6.10 7.68
CA ALA A 66 6.27 -5.06 7.15
C ALA A 66 5.53 -5.53 5.90
N TYR A 67 6.23 -6.18 4.96
CA TYR A 67 5.63 -6.78 3.77
C TYR A 67 4.64 -7.89 4.10
N SER A 68 4.95 -8.76 5.07
CA SER A 68 4.02 -9.80 5.49
C SER A 68 2.74 -9.22 6.07
N LEU A 69 2.80 -8.13 6.84
CA LEU A 69 1.61 -7.46 7.37
C LEU A 69 0.75 -6.88 6.23
N LEU A 70 1.37 -6.16 5.30
CA LEU A 70 0.66 -5.55 4.15
C LEU A 70 0.02 -6.61 3.25
N TYR A 71 0.74 -7.71 2.98
CA TYR A 71 0.20 -8.83 2.22
C TYR A 71 -1.08 -9.39 2.87
N ILE A 72 -1.08 -9.62 4.18
CA ILE A 72 -2.25 -10.11 4.91
C ILE A 72 -3.40 -9.09 4.86
N ILE A 73 -3.11 -7.78 4.95
CA ILE A 73 -4.12 -6.71 4.91
C ILE A 73 -4.87 -6.68 3.56
N PHE A 74 -4.16 -6.86 2.44
CA PHE A 74 -4.74 -6.66 1.11
C PHE A 74 -5.11 -7.94 0.36
N GLN A 75 -4.37 -9.05 0.54
CA GLN A 75 -4.56 -10.29 -0.23
C GLN A 75 -5.37 -11.37 0.50
N ASN A 76 -6.53 -10.99 1.03
CA ASN A 76 -7.49 -11.89 1.68
C ASN A 76 -6.96 -12.64 2.93
N GLY A 77 -6.03 -12.04 3.67
CA GLY A 77 -5.65 -12.57 4.97
C GLY A 77 -6.81 -12.47 5.98
N SER A 78 -6.98 -13.50 6.81
CA SER A 78 -7.93 -13.42 7.92
C SER A 78 -7.48 -12.35 8.91
N ASN A 79 -8.43 -11.55 9.43
CA ASN A 79 -8.13 -10.60 10.50
C ASN A 79 -7.45 -11.28 11.70
N ARG A 80 -7.78 -12.56 11.95
CA ARG A 80 -7.14 -13.39 12.96
C ARG A 80 -5.64 -13.59 12.71
N ASP A 81 -5.26 -13.84 11.46
CA ASP A 81 -3.86 -14.10 11.09
C ASP A 81 -3.03 -12.80 11.11
N LEU A 82 -3.67 -11.67 10.81
CA LEU A 82 -3.08 -10.34 10.99
C LEU A 82 -2.80 -10.07 12.47
N LEU A 83 -3.80 -10.27 13.33
CA LEU A 83 -3.66 -10.06 14.78
C LEU A 83 -2.61 -10.96 15.40
N SER A 84 -2.54 -12.24 15.00
CA SER A 84 -1.51 -13.17 15.50
C SER A 84 -0.11 -12.78 15.03
N SER A 85 0.03 -12.22 13.83
CA SER A 85 1.31 -11.70 13.33
C SER A 85 1.73 -10.44 14.08
N ILE A 86 0.80 -9.53 14.38
CA ILE A 86 1.06 -8.33 15.20
C ILE A 86 1.44 -8.70 16.63
N ALA A 87 0.78 -9.71 17.22
CA ALA A 87 1.06 -10.15 18.59
C ALA A 87 2.47 -10.74 18.74
N ARG A 88 3.05 -11.28 17.65
CA ARG A 88 4.42 -11.84 17.63
C ARG A 88 5.51 -10.78 17.42
N LEU A 89 5.16 -9.53 17.15
CA LEU A 89 6.13 -8.45 16.98
C LEU A 89 6.81 -8.12 18.31
N THR A 90 8.14 -8.10 18.31
CA THR A 90 8.92 -7.61 19.45
C THR A 90 8.77 -6.09 19.61
N PRO A 91 9.03 -5.54 20.80
CA PRO A 91 9.04 -4.09 21.02
C PRO A 91 9.97 -3.36 20.05
N GLU A 92 11.14 -3.92 19.78
CA GLU A 92 12.15 -3.33 18.90
C GLU A 92 11.67 -3.31 17.45
N ALA A 93 11.04 -4.39 16.97
CA ALA A 93 10.48 -4.45 15.62
C ALA A 93 9.34 -3.44 15.43
N ARG A 94 8.60 -3.07 16.48
CA ARG A 94 7.55 -2.05 16.42
C ARG A 94 8.09 -0.64 16.29
N GLU A 95 9.36 -0.42 16.62
CA GLU A 95 10.01 0.88 16.47
C GLU A 95 10.58 1.11 15.06
N ASP A 96 10.66 0.06 14.24
CA ASP A 96 11.12 0.15 12.86
C ASP A 96 10.13 0.91 11.96
N GLU A 97 10.66 1.80 11.11
CA GLU A 97 9.86 2.66 10.23
C GLU A 97 8.97 1.87 9.25
N ALA A 98 9.46 0.75 8.72
CA ALA A 98 8.68 -0.07 7.78
C ALA A 98 7.51 -0.75 8.51
N VAL A 99 7.73 -1.25 9.73
CA VAL A 99 6.70 -1.90 10.54
C VAL A 99 5.68 -0.88 11.04
N LYS A 100 6.13 0.29 11.54
CA LYS A 100 5.27 1.42 11.92
C LYS A 100 4.35 1.82 10.78
N HIS A 101 4.90 1.95 9.58
CA HIS A 101 4.14 2.25 8.38
C HIS A 101 3.05 1.21 8.13
N SER A 102 3.36 -0.09 8.12
CA SER A 102 2.37 -1.15 7.92
C SER A 102 1.26 -1.16 8.98
N LEU A 103 1.59 -0.86 10.23
CA LEU A 103 0.62 -0.73 11.32
C LEU A 103 -0.29 0.50 11.13
N ALA A 104 0.26 1.62 10.68
CA ALA A 104 -0.51 2.82 10.35
C ALA A 104 -1.45 2.56 9.17
N VAL A 105 -0.99 1.84 8.14
CA VAL A 105 -1.81 1.42 6.99
C VAL A 105 -2.97 0.54 7.44
N ARG A 106 -2.73 -0.43 8.33
CA ARG A 106 -3.79 -1.22 8.95
C ARG A 106 -4.84 -0.34 9.63
N GLY A 107 -4.41 0.64 10.42
CA GLY A 107 -5.30 1.58 11.10
C GLY A 107 -6.17 2.37 10.12
N ALA A 108 -5.55 2.92 9.08
CA ALA A 108 -6.24 3.66 8.03
C ALA A 108 -7.27 2.79 7.30
N VAL A 109 -6.91 1.55 6.94
CA VAL A 109 -7.82 0.60 6.28
C VAL A 109 -8.98 0.19 7.18
N ALA A 110 -8.71 -0.09 8.46
CA ALA A 110 -9.74 -0.50 9.42
C ALA A 110 -10.77 0.61 9.71
N LEU A 111 -10.31 1.87 9.73
CA LEU A 111 -11.16 3.05 9.94
C LEU A 111 -11.78 3.58 8.64
N GLY A 112 -11.36 3.08 7.47
CA GLY A 112 -11.73 3.67 6.19
C GLY A 112 -11.20 5.10 6.02
N ASN A 113 -10.08 5.45 6.65
CA ASN A 113 -9.46 6.77 6.51
C ASN A 113 -8.65 6.82 5.21
N TYR A 114 -9.32 7.27 4.15
CA TYR A 114 -8.75 7.34 2.81
C TYR A 114 -7.61 8.36 2.71
N ILE A 115 -7.74 9.53 3.36
CA ILE A 115 -6.70 10.56 3.35
C ILE A 115 -5.41 10.04 3.96
N MET A 116 -5.49 9.43 5.14
CA MET A 116 -4.33 8.84 5.80
C MET A 116 -3.73 7.71 4.96
N PHE A 117 -4.56 6.86 4.36
CA PHE A 117 -4.08 5.81 3.47
C PHE A 117 -3.29 6.37 2.28
N PHE A 118 -3.76 7.42 1.61
CA PHE A 118 -3.03 8.00 0.47
C PHE A 118 -1.77 8.74 0.89
N ARG A 119 -1.77 9.39 2.05
CA ARG A 119 -0.54 9.96 2.63
C ARG A 119 0.49 8.86 2.87
N LEU A 120 0.09 7.78 3.52
CA LEU A 120 0.94 6.61 3.75
C LEU A 120 1.38 5.94 2.44
N TYR A 121 0.53 5.91 1.42
CA TYR A 121 0.88 5.35 0.12
C TYR A 121 2.00 6.15 -0.55
N LYS A 122 1.98 7.49 -0.45
CA LYS A 122 3.03 8.36 -1.00
C LYS A 122 4.34 8.26 -0.23
N THR A 123 4.28 8.07 1.09
CA THR A 123 5.46 7.98 1.96
C THR A 123 5.80 6.54 2.32
N ALA A 124 5.51 5.59 1.43
CA ALA A 124 5.73 4.17 1.70
C ALA A 124 7.24 3.85 1.72
N PRO A 125 7.78 3.28 2.81
CA PRO A 125 9.18 2.88 2.86
C PRO A 125 9.39 1.60 2.03
N ASN A 126 10.59 1.47 1.45
CA ASN A 126 11.00 0.31 0.66
C ASN A 126 9.98 -0.05 -0.44
N LEU A 127 9.61 -1.33 -0.53
CA LEU A 127 8.64 -1.86 -1.49
C LEU A 127 7.22 -1.98 -0.92
N ASN A 128 6.91 -1.31 0.21
CA ASN A 128 5.59 -1.40 0.85
C ASN A 128 4.46 -1.02 -0.12
N PHE A 129 4.71 -0.07 -1.02
CA PHE A 129 3.72 0.42 -1.97
C PHE A 129 3.21 -0.66 -2.94
N TYR A 130 4.04 -1.66 -3.31
CA TYR A 130 3.64 -2.76 -4.20
C TYR A 130 2.57 -3.66 -3.56
N LEU A 131 2.52 -3.72 -2.23
CA LEU A 131 1.57 -4.54 -1.47
C LEU A 131 0.36 -3.75 -0.99
N MET A 132 0.41 -2.41 -1.04
CA MET A 132 -0.73 -1.56 -0.74
C MET A 132 -1.70 -1.61 -1.92
N GLY A 133 -2.75 -2.43 -1.81
CA GLY A 133 -3.76 -2.65 -2.86
C GLY A 133 -4.59 -1.41 -3.18
N LYS A 134 -3.98 -0.42 -3.83
CA LYS A 134 -4.55 0.90 -4.16
C LYS A 134 -5.88 0.74 -4.87
N ASP A 135 -5.96 -0.11 -5.89
CA ASP A 135 -7.17 -0.25 -6.70
C ASP A 135 -8.34 -0.87 -5.92
N LEU A 136 -8.03 -1.79 -5.03
CA LEU A 136 -9.03 -2.38 -4.13
C LEU A 136 -9.56 -1.34 -3.15
N PHE A 137 -8.68 -0.50 -2.59
CA PHE A 137 -9.09 0.53 -1.65
C PHE A 137 -9.84 1.68 -2.35
N SER A 138 -9.41 2.05 -3.54
CA SER A 138 -10.04 3.05 -4.42
C SER A 138 -11.45 2.63 -4.86
N SER A 139 -11.61 1.37 -5.24
CA SER A 139 -12.92 0.83 -5.65
C SER A 139 -13.89 0.74 -4.47
N LYS A 140 -13.40 0.40 -3.27
CA LYS A 140 -14.19 0.45 -2.03
C LYS A 140 -14.68 1.87 -1.71
N PHE A 141 -13.82 2.88 -1.87
CA PHE A 141 -14.22 4.28 -1.70
C PHE A 141 -15.31 4.69 -2.68
N ARG A 142 -15.04 4.53 -3.99
CA ARG A 142 -16.01 4.86 -5.06
C ARG A 142 -17.34 4.18 -4.81
N LYS A 143 -17.34 2.89 -4.47
CA LYS A 143 -18.57 2.16 -4.12
C LYS A 143 -19.24 2.73 -2.87
N ALA A 144 -18.51 3.03 -1.80
CA ALA A 144 -19.07 3.55 -0.56
C ALA A 144 -19.69 4.94 -0.72
N VAL A 145 -19.15 5.76 -1.61
CA VAL A 145 -19.66 7.11 -1.89
C VAL A 145 -20.81 7.07 -2.90
N LEU A 146 -20.64 6.37 -4.03
CA LEU A 146 -21.62 6.36 -5.13
C LEU A 146 -22.88 5.54 -4.84
N THR A 147 -22.86 4.62 -3.87
CA THR A 147 -24.06 3.87 -3.45
C THR A 147 -24.97 4.63 -2.50
N ARG A 148 -24.59 5.85 -2.08
CA ARG A 148 -25.39 6.68 -1.17
C ARG A 148 -26.29 7.64 -1.94
N LYS A 149 -27.02 8.48 -1.18
CA LYS A 149 -27.93 9.51 -1.69
C LYS A 149 -27.30 10.34 -2.83
N PRO A 150 -28.13 10.88 -3.74
CA PRO A 150 -27.65 11.65 -4.90
C PRO A 150 -26.78 12.85 -4.49
N THR A 151 -27.06 13.47 -3.34
CA THR A 151 -26.21 14.49 -2.73
C THR A 151 -25.94 14.17 -1.26
N LEU A 152 -24.76 14.55 -0.77
CA LEU A 152 -24.31 14.36 0.61
C LEU A 152 -23.68 15.66 1.14
N PRO A 153 -23.95 16.10 2.39
CA PRO A 153 -23.24 17.23 2.97
C PRO A 153 -21.73 16.99 2.98
N LEU A 154 -20.95 18.03 2.69
CA LEU A 154 -19.49 17.94 2.60
C LEU A 154 -18.87 17.49 3.93
N GLU A 155 -19.49 17.80 5.07
CA GLU A 155 -19.07 17.31 6.38
C GLU A 155 -19.14 15.78 6.50
N VAL A 156 -20.16 15.16 5.89
CA VAL A 156 -20.30 13.69 5.86
C VAL A 156 -19.18 13.08 5.03
N ILE A 157 -18.83 13.70 3.89
CA ILE A 157 -17.71 13.28 3.05
C ILE A 157 -16.37 13.48 3.76
N ALA A 158 -16.17 14.61 4.44
CA ALA A 158 -14.98 14.88 5.24
C ALA A 158 -14.76 13.79 6.30
N ARG A 159 -15.83 13.40 7.00
CA ARG A 159 -15.78 12.30 7.97
C ARG A 159 -15.50 10.94 7.30
N MET A 160 -16.09 10.67 6.14
CA MET A 160 -15.87 9.42 5.40
C MET A 160 -14.46 9.31 4.83
N LEU A 161 -13.88 10.42 4.39
CA LEU A 161 -12.51 10.49 3.89
C LEU A 161 -11.49 10.46 5.03
N GLY A 162 -11.90 10.78 6.25
CA GLY A 162 -11.06 10.81 7.45
C GLY A 162 -10.37 12.15 7.69
N PHE A 163 -10.88 13.25 7.11
CA PHE A 163 -10.49 14.62 7.44
C PHE A 163 -10.87 14.98 8.87
N THR A 164 -12.03 14.50 9.31
CA THR A 164 -12.44 14.60 10.70
C THR A 164 -12.39 13.21 11.32
N ASN A 165 -11.52 13.02 12.31
CA ASN A 165 -11.45 11.80 13.12
C ASN A 165 -12.69 11.66 14.04
N GLY A 166 -13.90 11.93 13.55
CA GLY A 166 -15.15 11.96 14.31
C GLY A 166 -15.49 13.32 14.94
N ALA A 167 -14.64 14.34 14.82
CA ALA A 167 -14.90 15.69 15.30
C ALA A 167 -15.77 16.51 14.32
N GLN A 168 -16.30 17.64 14.80
CA GLN A 168 -16.92 18.65 13.94
C GLN A 168 -15.86 19.17 12.96
N ALA A 169 -16.22 19.31 11.68
CA ALA A 169 -15.31 19.88 10.69
C ALA A 169 -15.31 21.40 10.82
N ASP A 170 -14.15 21.98 11.11
CA ASP A 170 -13.96 23.43 11.01
C ASP A 170 -13.92 23.85 9.53
N LYS A 171 -14.06 25.15 9.29
CA LYS A 171 -14.14 25.71 7.92
C LYS A 171 -12.92 25.32 7.07
N ASP A 172 -11.73 25.40 7.64
CA ASP A 172 -10.47 25.06 6.95
C ASP A 172 -10.43 23.59 6.52
N VAL A 173 -10.94 22.68 7.37
CA VAL A 173 -11.03 21.24 7.07
C VAL A 173 -12.03 20.96 5.95
N LEU A 174 -13.13 21.70 5.90
CA LEU A 174 -14.10 21.61 4.81
C LEU A 174 -13.55 22.17 3.50
N ASP A 175 -12.78 23.25 3.55
CA ASP A 175 -12.08 23.82 2.38
C ASP A 175 -11.06 22.81 1.83
N GLU A 176 -10.23 22.19 2.68
CA GLU A 176 -9.29 21.12 2.27
C GLU A 176 -10.01 19.90 1.68
N CYS A 177 -11.14 19.50 2.28
CA CYS A 177 -11.94 18.38 1.79
C CYS A 177 -12.52 18.69 0.40
N GLU A 178 -13.01 19.91 0.19
CA GLU A 178 -13.54 20.34 -1.11
C GLU A 178 -12.46 20.35 -2.20
N GLU A 179 -11.28 20.91 -1.90
CA GLU A 179 -10.14 20.89 -2.82
C GLU A 179 -9.73 19.47 -3.17
N TRP A 180 -9.62 18.60 -2.18
CA TRP A 180 -9.28 17.20 -2.40
C TRP A 180 -10.33 16.52 -3.28
N VAL A 181 -11.62 16.66 -2.97
CA VAL A 181 -12.71 16.06 -3.75
C VAL A 181 -12.69 16.56 -5.20
N LYS A 182 -12.51 17.85 -5.42
CA LYS A 182 -12.41 18.44 -6.77
C LYS A 182 -11.19 17.94 -7.54
N ALA A 183 -10.03 17.86 -6.90
CA ALA A 183 -8.81 17.31 -7.49
C ALA A 183 -8.97 15.84 -7.91
N HIS A 184 -9.87 15.11 -7.25
CA HIS A 184 -10.22 13.72 -7.54
C HIS A 184 -11.43 13.59 -8.49
N GLY A 185 -11.80 14.67 -9.20
CA GLY A 185 -12.89 14.68 -10.18
C GLY A 185 -14.29 14.61 -9.56
N GLY A 186 -14.41 14.81 -8.25
CA GLY A 186 -15.68 14.97 -7.55
C GLY A 186 -16.26 16.37 -7.74
N GLN A 187 -17.58 16.46 -7.76
CA GLN A 187 -18.33 17.71 -7.89
C GLN A 187 -18.98 18.08 -6.56
N VAL A 188 -18.80 19.34 -6.17
CA VAL A 188 -19.41 19.94 -4.99
C VAL A 188 -20.31 21.08 -5.44
N VAL A 189 -21.56 21.04 -5.02
CA VAL A 189 -22.61 22.03 -5.29
C VAL A 189 -22.97 22.72 -3.98
N VAL A 190 -23.32 24.00 -4.05
CA VAL A 190 -23.87 24.73 -2.90
C VAL A 190 -25.39 24.66 -2.99
N ASP A 191 -26.03 24.16 -1.94
CA ASP A 191 -27.49 24.11 -1.87
C ASP A 191 -28.06 25.52 -1.77
N SER A 192 -28.86 25.90 -2.76
CA SER A 192 -29.50 27.21 -2.87
C SER A 192 -30.41 27.56 -1.70
N ALA A 193 -30.93 26.55 -0.97
CA ALA A 193 -31.86 26.74 0.13
C ALA A 193 -31.17 26.88 1.51
N SER A 194 -30.06 26.16 1.72
CA SER A 194 -29.36 26.10 3.02
C SER A 194 -28.00 26.80 3.02
N SER A 195 -27.49 27.20 1.84
CA SER A 195 -26.10 27.66 1.64
C SER A 195 -25.04 26.65 2.10
N GLU A 196 -25.42 25.38 2.29
CA GLU A 196 -24.51 24.31 2.67
C GLU A 196 -23.84 23.70 1.44
N ARG A 197 -22.56 23.33 1.59
CA ARG A 197 -21.80 22.64 0.54
C ARG A 197 -22.14 21.16 0.55
N GLN A 198 -22.51 20.64 -0.61
CA GLN A 198 -22.90 19.24 -0.80
C GLN A 198 -22.10 18.61 -1.93
N PHE A 199 -21.61 17.40 -1.69
CA PHE A 199 -21.04 16.54 -2.72
C PHE A 199 -22.15 15.93 -3.57
N ASP A 200 -22.08 16.09 -4.89
CA ASP A 200 -23.00 15.49 -5.85
C ASP A 200 -22.45 14.14 -6.31
N ALA A 201 -22.95 13.06 -5.73
CA ALA A 201 -22.50 11.71 -6.05
C ALA A 201 -22.91 11.29 -7.47
N LYS A 202 -24.02 11.83 -8.00
CA LYS A 202 -24.50 11.50 -9.35
C LYS A 202 -23.65 12.16 -10.41
N ALA A 203 -23.38 13.46 -10.27
CA ALA A 203 -22.52 14.20 -11.19
C ALA A 203 -21.06 13.74 -11.10
N SER A 204 -20.62 13.32 -9.92
CA SER A 204 -19.28 12.76 -9.71
C SER A 204 -19.12 11.33 -10.22
N ALA A 205 -20.19 10.58 -10.50
CA ALA A 205 -20.09 9.14 -10.80
C ALA A 205 -19.21 8.82 -12.02
N ALA A 206 -19.27 9.66 -13.06
CA ALA A 206 -18.51 9.46 -14.30
C ALA A 206 -17.09 10.03 -14.24
N THR A 207 -16.84 10.99 -13.35
CA THR A 207 -15.59 11.77 -13.30
C THR A 207 -14.75 11.46 -12.07
N LEU A 208 -15.30 10.84 -11.02
CA LEU A 208 -14.57 10.56 -9.79
C LEU A 208 -13.43 9.59 -10.08
N PHE A 209 -12.19 10.07 -9.96
CA PHE A 209 -10.99 9.28 -10.14
C PHE A 209 -10.01 9.51 -9.01
N MET A 210 -9.11 8.55 -8.85
CA MET A 210 -8.01 8.72 -7.93
C MET A 210 -6.75 8.97 -8.76
N PRO A 211 -6.09 10.12 -8.63
CA PRO A 211 -4.88 10.41 -9.38
C PRO A 211 -3.83 9.33 -9.14
N GLU A 212 -3.06 9.06 -10.19
CA GLU A 212 -1.82 8.32 -10.03
C GLU A 212 -0.84 9.20 -9.25
N PRO A 213 -0.07 8.64 -8.31
CA PRO A 213 0.97 9.42 -7.65
C PRO A 213 1.97 9.88 -8.71
N GLU A 214 2.01 11.18 -8.98
CA GLU A 214 2.98 11.78 -9.92
C GLU A 214 4.44 11.56 -9.46
N ASP A 215 4.65 11.25 -8.18
CA ASP A 215 5.95 10.99 -7.56
C ASP A 215 5.96 9.71 -6.70
N ALA A 216 5.46 8.58 -7.21
CA ALA A 216 5.95 7.30 -6.69
C ALA A 216 7.42 7.16 -7.15
N VAL A 217 8.32 7.90 -6.51
CA VAL A 217 9.75 7.73 -6.70
C VAL A 217 10.01 6.28 -6.38
N ALA A 218 10.37 5.51 -7.41
CA ALA A 218 10.95 4.20 -7.22
C ALA A 218 12.22 4.42 -6.41
N HIS A 219 12.11 4.41 -5.09
CA HIS A 219 13.24 4.20 -4.20
C HIS A 219 13.63 2.74 -4.35
N GLY A 220 14.07 2.37 -5.55
CA GLY A 220 15.00 1.28 -5.74
C GLY A 220 16.24 1.70 -4.98
N ASP A 221 16.36 1.19 -3.75
CA ASP A 221 17.60 1.17 -3.00
C ASP A 221 18.74 0.84 -3.97
N ALA A 222 19.85 1.58 -3.93
CA ALA A 222 20.98 1.31 -4.82
C ALA A 222 21.57 -0.11 -4.60
N ASN A 223 21.16 -0.80 -3.52
CA ASN A 223 21.49 -2.19 -3.25
C ASN A 223 20.51 -3.23 -3.86
N LEU A 224 19.45 -2.82 -4.56
CA LEU A 224 18.33 -3.68 -4.99
C LEU A 224 18.44 -4.24 -6.41
N ALA A 225 19.44 -3.87 -7.21
CA ALA A 225 19.55 -4.36 -8.57
C ALA A 225 19.90 -5.86 -8.56
N VAL A 226 18.90 -6.72 -8.82
CA VAL A 226 19.09 -8.18 -9.04
C VAL A 226 20.23 -8.46 -10.02
N ASN A 227 20.44 -7.56 -10.99
CA ASN A 227 21.55 -7.62 -11.94
C ASN A 227 22.92 -7.50 -11.26
N ASP A 228 23.08 -6.57 -10.33
CA ASP A 228 24.34 -6.35 -9.61
C ASP A 228 24.64 -7.53 -8.69
N PHE A 229 23.61 -8.09 -8.06
CA PHE A 229 23.73 -9.32 -7.26
C PHE A 229 24.20 -10.50 -8.10
N LEU A 230 23.51 -10.80 -9.21
CA LEU A 230 23.87 -11.90 -10.11
C LEU A 230 25.28 -11.72 -10.71
N THR A 231 25.69 -10.49 -11.00
CA THR A 231 27.04 -10.20 -11.52
C THR A 231 28.12 -10.47 -10.47
N ARG A 232 27.88 -10.10 -9.20
CA ARG A 232 28.82 -10.40 -8.10
C ARG A 232 28.90 -11.90 -7.81
N SER A 233 27.77 -12.61 -7.82
CA SER A 233 27.72 -14.05 -7.60
C SER A 233 28.35 -14.88 -8.73
N ALA A 234 28.43 -14.33 -9.95
CA ALA A 234 29.10 -14.99 -11.08
C ALA A 234 30.64 -14.82 -11.07
N GLN A 235 31.18 -13.93 -10.22
CA GLN A 235 32.60 -13.63 -10.11
C GLN A 235 33.27 -14.24 -8.85
N ALA A 236 32.47 -14.85 -7.97
CA ALA A 236 32.92 -15.56 -6.77
C ALA A 236 32.96 -17.08 -7.02
#